data_AF-A0A4S8KTM7-F1
#
_entry.id   AF-A0A4S8KTM7-F1
#
_cell.length_a   1.000
_cell.length_b   1.000
_cell.length_c   1.000
_cell.angle_alpha   90.00
_cell.angle_beta   90.00
_cell.angle_gamma   90.00
#
_symmetry.space_group_name_H-M   'P 1'
#
loop_
_entity.id
_entity.type
_entity.pdbx_description
1 polymer ?
#
loop_
_entity_poly.entity_id
_entity_poly.type
_entity_poly.pdbx_seq_one_letter_code
_entity_poly.pdbx_strand_id
1 'polypeptide(L)'
;PSDIHPYKLRNKNASRTNHSQFMTRESQEMRDHPEQYRKVCDALEPTLRWVVEKRLKRHPDLFEEIETEVDIFPLNDTNPIRPFSSFVINLNVKTQPHRDVGDKNGCIVLVLGDHSGGGICFHEAKLVVETSHCDCVTFCSNRLTHYNLSYKGVRASIVIHSDKTATEYQKNGFGWDLNKFVK
;
A
#
# COMPACT_ATOMS: atom_id res chain seq x y z
N PRO A 1 -21.76 -0.72 20.08
CA PRO A 1 -23.00 0.07 19.83
C PRO A 1 -23.41 -0.08 18.37
N SER A 2 -24.67 -0.34 18.07
CA SER A 2 -25.14 -0.55 16.69
C SER A 2 -25.77 0.71 16.07
N ASP A 3 -26.06 1.71 16.90
CA ASP A 3 -26.83 2.92 16.61
C ASP A 3 -26.03 4.22 16.80
N ILE A 4 -24.72 4.10 17.05
CA ILE A 4 -23.79 5.23 17.16
C ILE A 4 -22.61 4.97 16.22
N HIS A 5 -22.33 5.93 15.34
CA HIS A 5 -21.18 5.88 14.44
C HIS A 5 -19.85 5.81 15.25
N PRO A 6 -18.88 4.94 14.91
CA PRO A 6 -17.66 4.75 15.71
C PRO A 6 -16.84 6.03 15.99
N TYR A 7 -16.77 6.96 15.02
CA TYR A 7 -16.15 8.28 15.22
C TYR A 7 -16.80 9.16 16.30
N LYS A 8 -18.05 8.89 16.71
CA LYS A 8 -18.73 9.65 17.75
C LYS A 8 -18.48 9.08 19.16
N LEU A 9 -17.82 7.94 19.27
CA LEU A 9 -17.55 7.30 20.55
C LEU A 9 -16.37 7.96 21.26
N ARG A 10 -16.53 8.19 22.56
CA ARG A 10 -15.45 8.71 23.41
C ARG A 10 -15.21 7.76 24.57
N ASN A 11 -13.94 7.42 24.81
CA ASN A 11 -13.55 6.72 26.01
C ASN A 11 -13.64 7.68 27.20
N LYS A 12 -14.55 7.41 28.14
CA LYS A 12 -14.77 8.25 29.34
C LYS A 12 -13.54 8.32 30.25
N ASN A 13 -12.64 7.32 30.17
CA ASN A 13 -11.45 7.21 31.00
C ASN A 13 -10.17 7.72 30.30
N ALA A 14 -10.28 8.25 29.08
CA ALA A 14 -9.12 8.74 28.32
C ALA A 14 -9.38 10.16 27.78
N SER A 15 -8.33 10.99 27.80
CA SER A 15 -8.37 12.34 27.23
C SER A 15 -8.48 12.34 25.70
N ARG A 16 -8.07 11.24 25.04
CA ARG A 16 -8.17 11.04 23.59
C ARG A 16 -8.67 9.63 23.28
N THR A 17 -9.50 9.51 22.26
CA THR A 17 -9.94 8.21 21.72
C THR A 17 -9.24 7.98 20.40
N ASN A 18 -8.56 6.84 20.25
CA ASN A 18 -7.89 6.51 19.00
C ASN A 18 -8.89 5.93 17.99
N HIS A 19 -9.57 6.81 17.25
CA HIS A 19 -10.54 6.40 16.25
C HIS A 19 -9.92 5.62 15.07
N SER A 20 -8.58 5.65 14.90
CA SER A 20 -7.89 4.90 13.85
C SER A 20 -7.93 3.38 14.08
N GLN A 21 -8.35 2.92 15.25
CA GLN A 21 -8.54 1.50 15.54
C GLN A 21 -9.96 1.01 15.25
N PHE A 22 -10.89 1.91 14.93
CA PHE A 22 -12.30 1.54 14.75
C PHE A 22 -12.63 1.19 13.31
N MET A 23 -12.02 1.86 12.33
CA MET A 23 -12.34 1.66 10.91
C MET A 23 -11.09 1.89 10.07
N THR A 24 -11.10 1.34 8.85
CA THR A 24 -10.14 1.76 7.82
C THR A 24 -10.32 3.24 7.51
N ARG A 25 -9.23 3.86 7.05
CA ARG A 25 -9.22 5.29 6.74
C ARG A 25 -8.33 5.54 5.53
N GLU A 26 -8.66 6.60 4.82
CA GLU A 26 -7.78 7.20 3.81
C GLU A 26 -6.47 7.66 4.45
N SER A 27 -5.41 7.72 3.64
CA SER A 27 -4.15 8.32 4.06
C SER A 27 -4.34 9.80 4.40
N GLN A 28 -3.37 10.39 5.08
CA GLN A 28 -3.44 11.83 5.38
C GLN A 28 -3.34 12.64 4.08
N GLU A 29 -2.52 12.18 3.14
CA GLU A 29 -2.30 12.79 1.83
C GLU A 29 -3.59 12.78 0.99
N MET A 30 -4.34 11.68 0.99
CA MET A 30 -5.63 11.61 0.28
C MET A 30 -6.65 12.60 0.84
N ARG A 31 -6.70 12.74 2.17
CA ARG A 31 -7.66 13.62 2.85
C ARG A 31 -7.31 15.10 2.72
N ASP A 32 -6.03 15.42 2.89
CA ASP A 32 -5.55 16.81 2.89
C ASP A 32 -5.31 17.33 1.46
N HIS A 33 -5.09 16.43 0.49
CA HIS A 33 -4.76 16.74 -0.91
C HIS A 33 -5.54 15.89 -1.93
N PRO A 34 -6.89 15.88 -1.89
CA PRO A 34 -7.70 14.97 -2.72
C PRO A 34 -7.58 15.24 -4.22
N GLU A 35 -7.39 16.50 -4.65
CA GLU A 35 -7.22 16.83 -6.07
C GLU A 35 -5.88 16.34 -6.62
N GLN A 36 -4.81 16.48 -5.84
CA GLN A 36 -3.48 16.00 -6.21
C GLN A 36 -3.46 14.48 -6.29
N TYR A 37 -4.10 13.81 -5.32
CA TYR A 37 -4.26 12.36 -5.34
C TYR A 37 -4.97 11.90 -6.62
N ARG A 38 -6.12 12.50 -6.98
CA ARG A 38 -6.84 12.17 -8.23
C ARG A 38 -5.98 12.39 -9.46
N LYS A 39 -5.29 13.53 -9.57
CA LYS A 39 -4.39 13.80 -10.71
C LYS A 39 -3.30 12.75 -10.86
N VAL A 40 -2.73 12.28 -9.75
CA VAL A 40 -1.74 11.21 -9.75
C VAL A 40 -2.36 9.90 -10.22
N CYS A 41 -3.52 9.53 -9.68
CA CYS A 41 -4.25 8.33 -10.09
C CYS A 41 -4.59 8.37 -11.59
N ASP A 42 -5.20 9.45 -12.08
CA ASP A 42 -5.62 9.61 -13.48
C ASP A 42 -4.42 9.57 -14.44
N ALA A 43 -3.33 10.27 -14.09
CA ALA A 43 -2.15 10.34 -14.94
C ALA A 43 -1.41 8.99 -15.05
N LEU A 44 -1.44 8.20 -13.99
CA LEU A 44 -0.68 6.93 -13.91
C LEU A 44 -1.55 5.70 -14.13
N GLU A 45 -2.88 5.85 -14.21
CA GLU A 45 -3.83 4.74 -14.27
C GLU A 45 -3.49 3.70 -15.34
N PRO A 46 -3.21 4.05 -16.62
CA PRO A 46 -2.91 3.06 -17.63
C PRO A 46 -1.68 2.21 -17.27
N THR A 47 -0.64 2.86 -16.72
CA THR A 47 0.61 2.19 -16.31
C THR A 47 0.39 1.33 -15.07
N LEU A 48 -0.29 1.86 -14.04
CA LEU A 48 -0.52 1.14 -12.79
C LEU A 48 -1.40 -0.10 -13.01
N ARG A 49 -2.48 0.03 -13.78
CA ARG A 49 -3.33 -1.11 -14.14
C ARG A 49 -2.54 -2.17 -14.89
N TRP A 50 -1.76 -1.77 -15.89
CA TRP A 50 -0.93 -2.70 -16.64
C TRP A 50 0.09 -3.42 -15.75
N VAL A 51 0.79 -2.69 -14.87
CA VAL A 51 1.75 -3.28 -13.92
C VAL A 51 1.04 -4.29 -13.03
N VAL A 52 -0.06 -3.91 -12.39
CA VAL A 52 -0.80 -4.79 -11.48
C VAL A 52 -1.28 -6.05 -12.20
N GLU A 53 -1.92 -5.92 -13.36
CA GLU A 53 -2.40 -7.07 -14.15
C GLU A 53 -1.26 -8.05 -14.46
N LYS A 54 -0.09 -7.55 -14.90
CA LYS A 54 1.05 -8.41 -15.23
C LYS A 54 1.66 -9.06 -14.00
N ARG A 55 1.67 -8.40 -12.85
CA ARG A 55 2.24 -8.96 -11.62
C ARG A 55 1.33 -9.98 -10.96
N LEU A 56 0.02 -9.74 -10.90
CA LEU A 56 -0.95 -10.74 -10.43
C LEU A 56 -0.87 -12.02 -11.26
N LYS A 57 -0.84 -11.89 -12.60
CA LYS A 57 -0.71 -13.05 -13.48
C LYS A 57 0.60 -13.82 -13.31
N ARG A 58 1.68 -13.13 -12.94
CA ARG A 58 3.02 -13.73 -12.81
C ARG A 58 3.28 -14.32 -11.42
N HIS A 59 2.68 -13.75 -10.38
CA HIS A 59 2.87 -14.12 -8.99
C HIS A 59 1.51 -14.36 -8.31
N PRO A 60 0.68 -15.28 -8.83
CA PRO A 60 -0.66 -15.52 -8.29
C PRO A 60 -0.59 -16.01 -6.84
N ASP A 61 0.41 -16.84 -6.51
CA ASP A 61 0.66 -17.37 -5.18
C ASP A 61 1.00 -16.29 -4.14
N LEU A 62 1.70 -15.23 -4.55
CA LEU A 62 2.08 -14.14 -3.65
C LEU A 62 0.89 -13.23 -3.29
N PHE A 63 -0.10 -13.15 -4.18
CA PHE A 63 -1.17 -12.16 -4.11
C PHE A 63 -2.59 -12.74 -4.00
N GLU A 64 -2.73 -14.07 -3.95
CA GLU A 64 -4.01 -14.78 -3.86
C GLU A 64 -4.91 -14.21 -2.74
N GLU A 65 -4.36 -13.96 -1.55
CA GLU A 65 -5.12 -13.42 -0.42
C GLU A 65 -5.61 -11.98 -0.67
N ILE A 66 -4.82 -11.18 -1.39
CA ILE A 66 -5.08 -9.75 -1.61
C ILE A 66 -6.31 -9.55 -2.51
N GLU A 67 -6.50 -10.41 -3.50
CA GLU A 67 -7.66 -10.34 -4.42
C GLU A 67 -9.01 -10.41 -3.67
N THR A 68 -9.05 -11.05 -2.51
CA THR A 68 -10.28 -11.21 -1.71
C THR A 68 -10.57 -10.04 -0.76
N GLU A 69 -9.64 -9.08 -0.61
CA GLU A 69 -9.71 -8.06 0.45
C GLU A 69 -10.37 -6.75 0.04
N VAL A 70 -10.09 -6.20 -1.14
CA VAL A 70 -10.48 -4.80 -1.42
C VAL A 70 -11.98 -4.60 -1.59
N ASP A 71 -12.74 -5.66 -1.89
CA ASP A 71 -14.20 -5.59 -2.02
C ASP A 71 -14.95 -5.41 -0.69
N ILE A 72 -14.28 -5.56 0.45
CA ILE A 72 -14.91 -5.41 1.77
C ILE A 72 -14.91 -3.96 2.26
N PHE A 73 -14.10 -3.07 1.67
CA PHE A 73 -13.94 -1.73 2.21
C PHE A 73 -15.14 -0.85 1.88
N PRO A 74 -15.74 -0.16 2.87
CA PRO A 74 -17.05 0.49 2.74
C PRO A 74 -17.07 1.73 1.83
N LEU A 75 -15.99 2.01 1.11
CA LEU A 75 -15.86 3.16 0.23
C LEU A 75 -15.90 2.81 -1.26
N ASN A 76 -15.84 1.52 -1.60
CA ASN A 76 -15.91 0.99 -2.98
C ASN A 76 -15.11 1.83 -4.00
N ASP A 77 -13.94 2.31 -3.59
CA ASP A 77 -13.13 3.24 -4.38
C ASP A 77 -12.44 2.47 -5.53
N THR A 78 -12.59 2.97 -6.75
CA THR A 78 -11.99 2.39 -7.94
C THR A 78 -10.58 2.95 -8.12
N ASN A 79 -9.64 2.52 -7.27
CA ASN A 79 -8.25 2.92 -7.40
C ASN A 79 -7.57 2.17 -8.60
N PRO A 80 -6.52 2.73 -9.22
CA PRO A 80 -5.86 2.13 -10.38
C PRO A 80 -4.97 0.93 -10.05
N ILE A 81 -4.81 0.62 -8.76
CA ILE A 81 -3.95 -0.45 -8.26
C ILE A 81 -4.73 -1.65 -7.73
N ARG A 82 -6.05 -1.68 -7.88
CA ARG A 82 -6.89 -2.79 -7.40
C ARG A 82 -6.33 -4.14 -7.90
N PRO A 83 -6.15 -5.16 -7.04
CA PRO A 83 -6.70 -5.35 -5.70
C PRO A 83 -5.81 -4.85 -4.54
N PHE A 84 -4.83 -3.99 -4.79
CA PHE A 84 -3.99 -3.47 -3.71
C PHE A 84 -4.67 -2.30 -2.97
N SER A 85 -4.43 -2.18 -1.67
CA SER A 85 -5.08 -1.16 -0.83
C SER A 85 -4.40 0.21 -0.90
N SER A 86 -3.11 0.27 -1.25
CA SER A 86 -2.34 1.52 -1.22
C SER A 86 -1.14 1.50 -2.18
N PHE A 87 -0.70 2.70 -2.56
CA PHE A 87 0.62 2.89 -3.14
C PHE A 87 1.34 4.09 -2.52
N VAL A 88 2.67 4.04 -2.53
CA VAL A 88 3.56 5.11 -2.06
C VAL A 88 4.41 5.61 -3.22
N ILE A 89 4.60 6.92 -3.32
CA ILE A 89 5.53 7.55 -4.26
C ILE A 89 6.76 8.02 -3.50
N ASN A 90 7.91 7.45 -3.85
CA ASN A 90 9.20 7.90 -3.34
C ASN A 90 9.89 8.74 -4.43
N LEU A 91 10.13 10.03 -4.17
CA LEU A 91 10.85 10.92 -5.09
C LEU A 91 12.25 11.21 -4.56
N ASN A 92 13.28 10.82 -5.32
CA ASN A 92 14.68 11.00 -4.95
C ASN A 92 15.01 10.51 -3.54
N VAL A 93 14.40 9.38 -3.14
CA VAL A 93 14.63 8.78 -1.83
C VAL A 93 15.75 7.74 -1.90
N LYS A 94 16.58 7.73 -0.85
CA LYS A 94 17.44 6.60 -0.50
C LYS A 94 16.97 6.04 0.83
N THR A 95 16.45 4.82 0.81
CA THR A 95 15.95 4.15 2.01
C THR A 95 17.10 3.50 2.77
N GLN A 96 16.95 3.42 4.09
CA GLN A 96 17.81 2.60 4.94
C GLN A 96 17.31 1.15 4.90
N PRO A 97 18.13 0.15 5.26
CA PRO A 97 17.67 -1.24 5.36
C PRO A 97 16.46 -1.38 6.28
N HIS A 98 15.36 -1.91 5.75
CA HIS A 98 14.11 -2.10 6.50
C HIS A 98 13.30 -3.28 5.96
N ARG A 99 12.25 -3.65 6.70
CA ARG A 99 11.19 -4.56 6.26
C ARG A 99 9.86 -3.87 6.48
N ASP A 100 8.94 -4.04 5.54
CA ASP A 100 7.60 -3.49 5.65
C ASP A 100 6.73 -4.46 6.45
N VAL A 101 6.92 -4.48 7.76
CA VAL A 101 6.20 -5.39 8.66
C VAL A 101 4.68 -5.13 8.70
N GLY A 102 4.23 -3.99 8.16
CA GLY A 102 2.82 -3.65 7.98
C GLY A 102 2.20 -4.30 6.74
N ASP A 103 3.02 -4.72 5.78
CA ASP A 103 2.53 -5.32 4.54
C ASP A 103 2.05 -6.75 4.79
N LYS A 104 0.94 -7.11 4.12
CA LYS A 104 0.33 -8.44 4.25
C LYS A 104 1.26 -9.53 3.73
N ASN A 105 1.86 -9.36 2.55
CA ASN A 105 2.74 -10.35 1.92
C ASN A 105 3.89 -9.72 1.15
N GLY A 106 3.62 -9.28 -0.07
CA GLY A 106 4.61 -8.69 -0.95
C GLY A 106 4.17 -7.35 -1.50
N CYS A 107 5.13 -6.63 -2.07
CA CYS A 107 4.91 -5.37 -2.75
C CYS A 107 5.37 -5.46 -4.21
N ILE A 108 4.91 -4.50 -5.01
CA ILE A 108 5.40 -4.26 -6.36
C ILE A 108 6.07 -2.90 -6.36
N VAL A 109 7.34 -2.84 -6.77
CA VAL A 109 8.08 -1.59 -6.94
C VAL A 109 8.24 -1.33 -8.43
N LEU A 110 7.62 -0.25 -8.94
CA LEU A 110 7.87 0.30 -10.27
C LEU A 110 8.91 1.42 -10.15
N VAL A 111 10.03 1.31 -10.85
CA VAL A 111 11.11 2.31 -10.84
C VAL A 111 10.91 3.30 -11.99
N LEU A 112 11.08 4.59 -11.71
CA LEU A 112 10.83 5.69 -12.63
C LEU A 112 12.00 6.70 -12.65
N GLY A 113 12.16 7.42 -13.76
CA GLY A 113 13.15 8.48 -13.90
C GLY A 113 14.47 8.04 -14.56
N ASP A 114 15.24 9.05 -14.98
CA ASP A 114 16.55 8.89 -15.61
C ASP A 114 17.64 8.89 -14.52
N HIS A 115 18.23 7.72 -14.28
CA HIS A 115 19.24 7.54 -13.24
C HIS A 115 20.26 6.45 -13.58
N SER A 116 21.39 6.51 -12.88
CA SER A 116 22.40 5.45 -12.85
C SER A 116 22.60 4.95 -11.41
N GLY A 117 22.80 3.64 -11.26
CA GLY A 117 22.80 2.97 -9.96
C GLY A 117 21.40 2.93 -9.32
N GLY A 118 21.32 2.80 -8.00
CA GLY A 118 20.05 2.74 -7.28
C GLY A 118 19.35 1.39 -7.31
N GLY A 119 20.10 0.32 -7.61
CA GLY A 119 19.61 -1.05 -7.50
C GLY A 119 19.06 -1.36 -6.11
N ILE A 120 18.14 -2.33 -6.05
CA ILE A 120 17.48 -2.76 -4.82
C ILE A 120 18.28 -3.93 -4.24
N CYS A 121 18.76 -3.77 -3.02
CA CYS A 121 19.44 -4.84 -2.29
C CYS A 121 18.43 -5.66 -1.49
N PHE A 122 18.56 -6.98 -1.55
CA PHE A 122 17.85 -7.95 -0.70
C PHE A 122 18.88 -8.67 0.16
N HIS A 123 18.95 -8.32 1.45
CA HIS A 123 20.05 -8.73 2.32
C HIS A 123 20.09 -10.25 2.52
N GLU A 124 18.96 -10.86 2.90
CA GLU A 124 18.87 -12.30 3.16
C GLU A 124 19.13 -13.13 1.91
N ALA A 125 18.76 -12.61 0.73
CA ALA A 125 19.00 -13.25 -0.57
C ALA A 125 20.44 -13.03 -1.09
N LYS A 126 21.23 -12.15 -0.45
CA LYS A 126 22.57 -11.72 -0.90
C LYS A 126 22.55 -11.27 -2.37
N LEU A 127 21.47 -10.62 -2.76
CA LEU A 127 21.19 -10.23 -4.13
C LEU A 127 21.06 -8.72 -4.24
N VAL A 128 21.60 -8.16 -5.31
CA VAL A 128 21.28 -6.81 -5.77
C VAL A 128 20.60 -6.93 -7.12
N VAL A 129 19.41 -6.34 -7.22
CA VAL A 129 18.67 -6.22 -8.47
C VAL A 129 18.91 -4.82 -9.01
N GLU A 130 19.70 -4.72 -10.07
CA GLU A 130 19.85 -3.47 -10.81
C GLU A 130 18.50 -3.14 -11.49
N THR A 131 18.13 -1.87 -11.43
CA THR A 131 16.85 -1.38 -11.95
C THR A 131 17.06 -0.11 -12.75
N SER A 132 16.34 0.02 -13.85
CA SER A 132 16.26 1.21 -14.69
C SER A 132 14.82 1.73 -14.75
N HIS A 133 14.62 2.84 -15.45
CA HIS A 133 13.29 3.35 -15.75
C HIS A 133 12.36 2.26 -16.30
N CYS A 134 11.14 2.19 -15.76
CA CYS A 134 10.09 1.24 -16.09
C CYS A 134 10.33 -0.22 -15.68
N ASP A 135 11.45 -0.54 -15.02
CA ASP A 135 11.58 -1.85 -14.40
C ASP A 135 10.62 -1.99 -13.23
N CYS A 136 10.08 -3.20 -13.06
CA CYS A 136 9.35 -3.53 -11.84
C CYS A 136 9.86 -4.79 -11.15
N VAL A 137 9.95 -4.70 -9.82
CA VAL A 137 10.46 -5.73 -8.93
C VAL A 137 9.34 -6.11 -7.96
N THR A 138 9.12 -7.41 -7.79
CA THR A 138 8.11 -7.95 -6.88
C THR A 138 8.79 -8.85 -5.88
N PHE A 139 8.50 -8.65 -4.59
CA PHE A 139 9.14 -9.41 -3.50
C PHE A 139 8.31 -9.35 -2.21
N CYS A 140 8.58 -10.26 -1.28
CA CYS A 140 7.97 -10.30 0.05
C CYS A 140 8.57 -9.22 0.97
N SER A 141 8.00 -8.01 0.95
CA SER A 141 8.50 -6.82 1.65
C SER A 141 8.55 -6.98 3.17
N ASN A 142 7.67 -7.82 3.73
CA ASN A 142 7.63 -8.11 5.16
C ASN A 142 8.71 -9.12 5.61
N ARG A 143 9.30 -9.88 4.68
CA ARG A 143 10.27 -10.96 4.97
C ARG A 143 11.71 -10.60 4.61
N LEU A 144 11.89 -9.82 3.55
CA LEU A 144 13.21 -9.46 3.04
C LEU A 144 13.59 -8.05 3.50
N THR A 145 14.75 -7.96 4.16
CA THR A 145 15.37 -6.67 4.45
C THR A 145 15.85 -6.07 3.14
N HIS A 146 15.33 -4.89 2.81
CA HIS A 146 15.57 -4.26 1.53
C HIS A 146 15.85 -2.76 1.65
N TYR A 147 16.59 -2.25 0.67
CA TYR A 147 16.97 -0.84 0.55
C TYR A 147 17.50 -0.55 -0.86
N ASN A 148 17.46 0.71 -1.29
CA ASN A 148 18.10 1.10 -2.55
C ASN A 148 19.53 1.61 -2.33
N LEU A 149 20.42 1.24 -3.26
CA LEU A 149 21.80 1.73 -3.30
C LEU A 149 21.83 3.22 -3.68
N SER A 150 23.02 3.83 -3.54
CA SER A 150 23.26 5.19 -4.03
C SER A 150 23.03 5.26 -5.54
N TYR A 151 22.52 6.39 -6.01
CA TYR A 151 22.28 6.66 -7.43
C TYR A 151 22.65 8.10 -7.77
N LYS A 152 22.76 8.38 -9.07
CA LYS A 152 22.88 9.73 -9.65
C LYS A 152 21.77 9.94 -10.67
N GLY A 153 21.21 11.15 -10.72
CA GLY A 153 20.09 11.50 -11.59
C GLY A 153 18.78 11.67 -10.81
N VAL A 154 17.65 11.53 -11.50
CA VAL A 154 16.31 11.60 -10.91
C VAL A 154 15.74 10.19 -10.82
N ARG A 155 15.52 9.72 -9.59
CA ARG A 155 14.97 8.38 -9.33
C ARG A 155 13.70 8.50 -8.52
N ALA A 156 12.61 8.01 -9.08
CA ALA A 156 11.35 7.83 -8.38
C ALA A 156 10.99 6.34 -8.31
N SER A 157 10.14 5.98 -7.36
CA SER A 157 9.51 4.66 -7.37
C SER A 157 8.08 4.73 -6.88
N ILE A 158 7.22 3.91 -7.48
CA ILE A 158 5.88 3.63 -6.98
C ILE A 158 5.90 2.26 -6.32
N VAL A 159 5.57 2.21 -5.03
CA VAL A 159 5.47 0.98 -4.26
C VAL A 159 4.01 0.66 -4.04
N ILE A 160 3.52 -0.42 -4.63
CA ILE A 160 2.13 -0.88 -4.52
C ILE A 160 2.10 -2.03 -3.50
N HIS A 161 1.22 -1.93 -2.50
CA HIS A 161 1.17 -2.87 -1.39
C HIS A 161 -0.23 -2.95 -0.76
N SER A 162 -0.44 -3.97 0.08
CA SER A 162 -1.64 -4.12 0.90
C SER A 162 -1.30 -4.27 2.38
N ASP A 163 -2.08 -3.63 3.23
CA ASP A 163 -1.87 -3.62 4.68
C ASP A 163 -2.41 -4.91 5.32
N LYS A 164 -1.62 -5.56 6.18
CA LYS A 164 -2.02 -6.79 6.87
C LYS A 164 -3.29 -6.64 7.75
N THR A 165 -3.55 -5.43 8.25
CA THR A 165 -4.72 -5.12 9.10
C THR A 165 -6.04 -5.25 8.36
N ALA A 166 -6.04 -5.23 7.02
CA ALA A 166 -7.19 -5.56 6.20
C ALA A 166 -7.77 -6.95 6.52
N THR A 167 -6.91 -7.93 6.83
CA THR A 167 -7.31 -9.28 7.26
C THR A 167 -8.11 -9.27 8.56
N GLU A 168 -7.78 -8.39 9.50
CA GLU A 168 -8.52 -8.28 10.75
C GLU A 168 -9.87 -7.59 10.53
N TYR A 169 -9.93 -6.62 9.61
CA TYR A 169 -11.19 -6.02 9.18
C TYR A 169 -12.10 -7.04 8.49
N GLN A 170 -11.56 -7.97 7.67
CA GLN A 170 -12.34 -9.05 7.04
C GLN A 170 -13.12 -9.93 8.02
N LYS A 171 -12.59 -10.15 9.23
CA LYS A 171 -13.19 -11.10 10.17
C LYS A 171 -14.57 -10.65 10.67
N ASN A 172 -14.71 -9.37 11.01
CA ASN A 172 -15.94 -8.82 11.60
C ASN A 172 -16.02 -7.28 11.56
N GLY A 173 -15.33 -6.62 10.62
CA GLY A 173 -15.30 -5.16 10.52
C GLY A 173 -14.74 -4.49 11.79
N PHE A 174 -13.73 -5.09 12.43
CA PHE A 174 -13.26 -4.72 13.78
C PHE A 174 -14.36 -4.73 14.86
N GLY A 175 -15.35 -5.61 14.72
CA GLY A 175 -16.52 -5.71 15.60
C GLY A 175 -17.62 -4.70 15.31
N TRP A 176 -17.58 -4.03 14.15
CA TRP A 176 -18.57 -3.04 13.70
C TRP A 176 -19.47 -3.52 12.56
N ASP A 177 -19.36 -4.77 12.14
CA ASP A 177 -20.21 -5.44 11.15
C ASP A 177 -21.74 -5.31 11.41
N LEU A 178 -22.15 -5.23 12.67
CA LEU A 178 -23.55 -5.01 13.07
C LEU A 178 -23.93 -3.52 13.23
N ASN A 179 -23.01 -2.59 13.00
CA ASN A 179 -23.26 -1.15 13.12
C ASN A 179 -23.95 -0.60 11.86
N LYS A 180 -25.03 0.15 12.05
CA LYS A 180 -25.86 0.68 10.96
C LYS A 180 -25.17 1.73 10.08
N PHE A 181 -24.02 2.27 10.52
CA PHE A 181 -23.29 3.31 9.81
C PHE A 181 -21.99 2.83 9.15
N VAL A 182 -21.61 1.57 9.36
CA VAL A 182 -20.35 0.98 8.85
C VAL A 182 -20.62 -0.02 7.72
N LYS A 183 -21.89 -0.32 7.47
CA LYS A 183 -22.35 -1.12 6.33
C LYS A 183 -22.48 -0.29 5.06
#